data_AF-A0A4P9USH8-F1
#
_entry.id   AF-A0A4P9USH8-F1
#
_cell.length_a   1.000
_cell.length_b   1.000
_cell.length_c   1.000
_cell.angle_alpha   90.00
_cell.angle_beta   90.00
_cell.angle_gamma   90.00
#
_symmetry.space_group_name_H-M   'P 1'
#
loop_
_entity.id
_entity.type
_entity.pdbx_description
1 polymer ?
#
loop_
_entity_poly.entity_id
_entity_poly.type
_entity_poly.pdbx_seq_one_letter_code
_entity_poly.pdbx_strand_id
1 'polypeptide(L)'
;MSCCDDPTEISKVDPRELVREQQHYGNLVRDLFTDDPEKVLLKLLNESNAYLRELAALRAHYPSVRLRAIELLDKKSQAVLEQLIEQEPDSSFGIAAKQRIEQLSNETGLFGKLFKS
;
A
#
# COMPACT_ATOMS: atom_id res chain seq x y z
N MET A 1 -19.88 38.16 7.36
CA MET A 1 -19.78 37.07 6.36
C MET A 1 -18.80 36.06 6.94
N SER A 2 -19.07 34.81 7.28
CA SER A 2 -20.17 33.85 7.12
C SER A 2 -20.60 33.38 8.53
N CYS A 3 -21.89 33.21 8.79
CA CYS A 3 -22.45 32.86 10.12
C CYS A 3 -23.33 31.60 10.08
N CYS A 4 -23.22 30.81 9.00
CA CYS A 4 -24.16 29.73 8.68
C CYS A 4 -23.46 28.48 8.10
N ASP A 5 -22.22 28.19 8.49
CA ASP A 5 -21.66 26.85 8.26
C ASP A 5 -22.13 25.95 9.41
N ASP A 6 -23.18 25.17 9.14
CA ASP A 6 -23.67 24.16 10.07
C ASP A 6 -22.68 22.98 10.09
N PRO A 7 -21.97 22.73 11.22
CA PRO A 7 -20.99 21.66 11.32
C PRO A 7 -21.62 20.26 11.23
N THR A 8 -22.96 20.16 11.18
CA THR A 8 -23.70 18.91 10.97
C THR A 8 -24.13 18.69 9.52
N GLU A 9 -23.90 19.65 8.61
CA GLU A 9 -24.19 19.45 7.19
C GLU A 9 -23.21 18.43 6.59
N ILE A 10 -23.75 17.36 6.00
CA ILE A 10 -22.95 16.33 5.34
C ILE A 10 -22.25 16.98 4.15
N SER A 11 -20.92 16.86 4.09
CA SER A 11 -20.14 17.33 2.95
C SER A 11 -20.72 16.76 1.66
N LYS A 12 -21.28 17.63 0.80
CA LYS A 12 -21.87 17.21 -0.46
C LYS A 12 -20.76 16.67 -1.36
N VAL A 13 -20.81 15.37 -1.64
CA VAL A 13 -19.91 14.72 -2.59
C VAL A 13 -20.20 15.27 -3.98
N ASP A 14 -19.17 15.61 -4.75
CA ASP A 14 -19.35 16.03 -6.15
C ASP A 14 -19.98 14.87 -6.94
N PRO A 15 -21.14 15.07 -7.62
CA PRO A 15 -21.74 14.04 -8.45
C PRO A 15 -20.77 13.40 -9.46
N ARG A 16 -19.76 14.15 -9.92
CA ARG A 16 -18.74 13.64 -10.85
C ARG A 16 -17.79 12.65 -10.18
N GLU A 17 -17.42 12.88 -8.92
CA GLU A 17 -16.61 11.94 -8.14
C GLU A 17 -17.39 10.65 -7.91
N LEU A 18 -18.67 10.77 -7.57
CA LEU A 18 -19.54 9.61 -7.37
C LEU A 18 -19.64 8.74 -8.63
N VAL A 19 -19.80 9.33 -9.82
CA VAL A 19 -19.83 8.58 -11.09
C VAL A 19 -18.48 7.89 -11.38
N ARG A 20 -17.36 8.57 -11.10
CA ARG A 20 -16.02 7.97 -11.28
C ARG A 20 -15.82 6.77 -10.36
N GLU A 21 -16.20 6.89 -9.10
CA GLU A 21 -16.07 5.80 -8.12
C GLU A 21 -16.97 4.61 -8.48
N GLN A 22 -18.19 4.88 -8.95
CA GLN A 22 -19.08 3.83 -9.46
C GLN A 22 -18.50 3.09 -10.67
N GLN A 23 -17.87 3.82 -11.60
CA GLN A 23 -17.18 3.20 -12.74
C GLN A 23 -15.97 2.39 -12.30
N HIS A 24 -15.18 2.92 -11.37
CA HIS A 24 -14.03 2.23 -10.81
C HIS A 24 -14.45 0.92 -10.13
N TYR A 25 -15.49 0.97 -9.30
CA TYR A 25 -16.07 -0.21 -8.67
C TYR A 25 -16.61 -1.22 -9.70
N GLY A 26 -17.34 -0.76 -10.72
CA GLY A 26 -17.85 -1.64 -11.77
C GLY A 26 -16.74 -2.36 -12.54
N ASN A 27 -15.66 -1.66 -12.85
CA ASN A 27 -14.48 -2.24 -13.48
C ASN A 27 -13.80 -3.25 -12.55
N LEU A 28 -13.63 -2.93 -11.27
CA LEU A 28 -13.05 -3.84 -10.30
C LEU A 28 -13.86 -5.14 -10.18
N VAL A 29 -15.18 -5.03 -10.06
CA VAL A 29 -16.07 -6.20 -9.99
C VAL A 29 -15.91 -7.06 -11.24
N ARG A 30 -15.91 -6.45 -12.43
CA ARG A 30 -15.68 -7.16 -13.67
C ARG A 30 -14.32 -7.86 -13.69
N ASP A 31 -13.25 -7.15 -13.35
CA ASP A 31 -11.87 -7.67 -13.35
C ASP A 31 -11.78 -8.86 -12.39
N LEU A 32 -12.37 -8.79 -11.20
CA LEU A 32 -12.41 -9.89 -10.22
C LEU A 32 -13.13 -11.15 -10.73
N PHE A 33 -14.12 -11.00 -11.60
CA PHE A 33 -14.88 -12.13 -12.16
C PHE A 33 -14.35 -12.66 -13.48
N THR A 34 -13.47 -11.91 -14.17
CA THR A 34 -13.05 -12.24 -15.55
C THR A 34 -11.56 -12.37 -15.75
N ASP A 35 -10.74 -11.76 -14.89
CA ASP A 35 -9.28 -11.78 -14.98
C ASP A 35 -8.65 -12.68 -13.91
N ASP A 36 -7.34 -12.84 -13.98
CA ASP A 36 -6.54 -13.56 -12.99
C ASP A 36 -6.54 -12.79 -11.65
N PRO A 37 -7.05 -13.38 -10.55
CA PRO A 37 -7.12 -12.73 -9.25
C PRO A 37 -5.76 -12.25 -8.74
N GLU A 38 -4.66 -12.94 -9.08
CA GLU A 38 -3.31 -12.53 -8.69
C GLU A 38 -2.94 -11.19 -9.33
N LYS A 39 -3.24 -11.02 -10.61
CA LYS A 39 -2.96 -9.77 -11.36
C LYS A 39 -3.81 -8.62 -10.88
N VAL A 40 -5.10 -8.88 -10.60
CA VAL A 40 -6.00 -7.87 -10.05
C VAL A 40 -5.50 -7.36 -8.70
N LEU A 41 -5.07 -8.27 -7.81
CA LEU A 41 -4.49 -7.90 -6.52
C LEU A 41 -3.19 -7.11 -6.67
N LEU A 42 -2.29 -7.49 -7.58
CA LEU A 42 -1.06 -6.74 -7.85
C LEU A 42 -1.33 -5.31 -8.31
N LYS A 43 -2.36 -5.10 -9.14
CA LYS A 43 -2.79 -3.78 -9.60
C LYS A 43 -3.28 -2.93 -8.42
N LEU A 44 -4.21 -3.47 -7.63
CA LEU A 44 -4.82 -2.77 -6.49
C LEU A 44 -3.81 -2.44 -5.38
N LEU A 45 -2.79 -3.27 -5.21
CA LEU A 45 -1.79 -3.09 -4.18
C LEU A 45 -1.06 -1.74 -4.29
N ASN A 46 -0.81 -1.24 -5.51
CA ASN A 46 -0.16 0.06 -5.72
C ASN A 46 -1.05 1.25 -5.29
N GLU A 47 -2.37 1.09 -5.36
CA GLU A 47 -3.34 2.14 -5.00
C GLU A 47 -3.80 2.03 -3.54
N SER A 48 -3.53 0.89 -2.91
CA SER A 48 -3.92 0.62 -1.53
C SER A 48 -3.15 1.46 -0.51
N ASN A 49 -3.75 1.68 0.66
CA ASN A 49 -3.12 2.40 1.77
C ASN A 49 -2.02 1.56 2.46
N ALA A 50 -1.22 2.21 3.32
CA ALA A 50 -0.11 1.56 4.01
C ALA A 50 -0.55 0.31 4.81
N TYR A 51 -1.68 0.40 5.53
CA TYR A 51 -2.20 -0.71 6.32
C TYR A 51 -2.54 -1.95 5.48
N LEU A 52 -3.17 -1.77 4.32
CA LEU A 52 -3.50 -2.87 3.42
C LEU A 52 -2.25 -3.50 2.81
N ARG A 53 -1.22 -2.70 2.52
CA ARG A 53 0.08 -3.21 2.07
C ARG A 53 0.78 -4.02 3.16
N GLU A 54 0.76 -3.55 4.40
CA GLU A 54 1.29 -4.29 5.55
C GLU A 54 0.57 -5.63 5.72
N LEU A 55 -0.76 -5.62 5.68
CA LEU A 55 -1.56 -6.83 5.78
C LEU A 55 -1.26 -7.81 4.63
N ALA A 56 -1.13 -7.29 3.40
CA ALA A 56 -0.78 -8.09 2.24
C ALA A 56 0.63 -8.69 2.38
N ALA A 57 1.60 -7.93 2.88
CA ALA A 57 2.96 -8.42 3.13
C ALA A 57 2.98 -9.55 4.18
N LEU A 58 2.08 -9.49 5.17
CA LEU A 58 1.99 -10.53 6.19
C LEU A 58 1.24 -11.78 5.72
N ARG A 59 0.15 -11.63 4.97
CA ARG A 59 -0.85 -12.70 4.81
C ARG A 59 -1.38 -12.93 3.40
N ALA A 60 -0.88 -12.23 2.37
CA ALA A 60 -1.36 -12.47 1.02
C ALA A 60 -1.12 -13.92 0.60
N HIS A 61 -2.15 -14.53 0.01
CA HIS A 61 -2.12 -15.91 -0.45
C HIS A 61 -1.11 -16.10 -1.60
N TYR A 62 -1.06 -15.14 -2.53
CA TYR A 62 -0.16 -15.19 -3.68
C TYR A 62 1.24 -14.70 -3.30
N PRO A 63 2.31 -15.49 -3.52
CA PRO A 63 3.68 -15.08 -3.19
C PRO A 63 4.13 -13.79 -3.88
N SER A 64 3.74 -13.59 -5.15
CA SER A 64 4.06 -12.38 -5.91
C SER A 64 3.47 -11.12 -5.27
N VAL A 65 2.21 -11.19 -4.83
CA VAL A 65 1.51 -10.11 -4.13
C VAL A 65 2.21 -9.80 -2.81
N ARG A 66 2.59 -10.84 -2.06
CA ARG A 66 3.27 -10.70 -0.77
C ARG A 66 4.65 -10.05 -0.93
N LEU A 67 5.44 -10.47 -1.92
CA LEU A 67 6.74 -9.86 -2.25
C LEU A 67 6.57 -8.40 -2.68
N ARG A 68 5.62 -8.12 -3.57
CA ARG A 68 5.36 -6.77 -4.04
C ARG A 68 4.89 -5.86 -2.90
N ALA A 69 4.10 -6.40 -1.96
CA ALA A 69 3.68 -5.68 -0.76
C ALA A 69 4.89 -5.26 0.10
N ILE A 70 5.84 -6.17 0.32
CA ILE A 70 7.08 -5.89 1.05
C ILE A 70 7.88 -4.76 0.37
N GLU A 71 8.00 -4.78 -0.95
CA GLU A 71 8.69 -3.72 -1.71
C GLU A 71 8.05 -2.33 -1.52
N LEU A 72 6.72 -2.27 -1.36
CA LEU A 72 6.00 -1.00 -1.20
C LEU A 72 5.96 -0.49 0.24
N LEU A 73 6.45 -1.26 1.22
CA LEU A 73 6.51 -0.81 2.61
C LEU A 73 7.52 0.33 2.77
N ASP A 74 7.17 1.29 3.63
CA ASP A 74 8.00 2.45 3.95
C ASP A 74 8.54 2.35 5.39
N LYS A 75 9.18 3.42 5.86
CA LYS A 75 9.79 3.47 7.20
C LYS A 75 8.79 3.34 8.33
N LYS A 76 7.52 3.73 8.12
CA LYS A 76 6.49 3.63 9.15
C LYS A 76 6.12 2.16 9.40
N SER A 77 6.29 1.33 8.38
CA SER A 77 6.04 -0.11 8.42
C SER A 77 7.26 -0.95 8.87
N GLN A 78 8.29 -0.34 9.44
CA GLN A 78 9.52 -1.05 9.84
C GLN A 78 9.25 -2.22 10.79
N ALA A 79 8.35 -2.06 11.76
CA ALA A 79 7.98 -3.13 12.68
C ALA A 79 7.40 -4.36 11.97
N VAL A 80 6.67 -4.16 10.86
CA VAL A 80 6.11 -5.24 10.04
C VAL A 80 7.21 -5.98 9.27
N LEU A 81 8.20 -5.25 8.76
CA LEU A 81 9.37 -5.84 8.10
C LEU A 81 10.20 -6.68 9.08
N GLU A 82 10.43 -6.18 10.30
CA GLU A 82 11.12 -6.91 11.37
C GLU A 82 10.35 -8.17 11.76
N GLN A 83 9.02 -8.06 11.93
CA GLN A 83 8.15 -9.21 12.19
C GLN A 83 8.26 -10.29 11.11
N LEU A 84 8.30 -9.92 9.83
CA LEU A 84 8.48 -10.88 8.73
C LEU A 84 9.81 -11.62 8.81
N ILE A 85 10.87 -10.92 9.21
CA ILE A 85 12.21 -11.51 9.39
C ILE A 85 12.21 -12.50 10.55
N GLU A 86 11.54 -12.18 11.65
CA GLU A 86 11.45 -13.08 12.81
C GLU A 86 10.62 -14.33 12.51
N GLN A 87 9.52 -14.18 11.79
CA GLN A 87 8.61 -15.29 11.50
C GLN A 87 9.17 -16.25 10.45
N GLU A 88 9.82 -15.73 9.41
CA GLU A 88 10.25 -16.52 8.26
C GLU A 88 11.65 -16.07 7.75
N PRO A 89 12.72 -16.20 8.56
CA PRO A 89 14.02 -15.56 8.29
C PRO A 89 14.72 -16.01 7.01
N ASP A 90 14.48 -17.25 6.60
CA ASP A 90 15.12 -17.92 5.45
C ASP A 90 14.20 -18.02 4.23
N SER A 91 12.94 -17.55 4.33
CA SER A 91 12.02 -17.54 3.20
C SER A 91 12.35 -16.39 2.25
N SER A 92 11.82 -16.45 1.02
CA SER A 92 11.91 -15.34 0.07
C SER A 92 11.35 -14.04 0.65
N PHE A 93 10.37 -14.13 1.56
CA PHE A 93 9.75 -12.97 2.20
C PHE A 93 10.66 -12.37 3.28
N GLY A 94 11.29 -13.20 4.12
CA GLY A 94 12.27 -12.72 5.11
C GLY A 94 13.50 -12.09 4.47
N ILE A 95 14.00 -12.68 3.36
CA ILE A 95 15.10 -12.10 2.59
C ILE A 95 14.70 -10.76 1.96
N ALA A 96 13.52 -10.69 1.34
CA ALA A 96 13.00 -9.44 0.77
C ALA A 96 12.81 -8.36 1.84
N ALA A 97 12.34 -8.71 3.04
CA ALA A 97 12.18 -7.78 4.15
C ALA A 97 13.52 -7.21 4.63
N LYS A 98 14.56 -8.05 4.78
CA LYS A 98 15.94 -7.60 5.10
C LYS A 98 16.45 -6.59 4.08
N GLN A 99 16.35 -6.94 2.79
CA GLN A 99 16.76 -6.07 1.69
C GLN A 99 16.00 -4.74 1.71
N ARG A 100 14.70 -4.77 2.02
CA ARG A 100 13.89 -3.54 2.09
C ARG A 100 14.32 -2.64 3.25
N ILE A 101 14.58 -3.18 4.43
CA ILE A 101 15.11 -2.40 5.58
C ILE A 101 16.44 -1.75 5.20
N GLU A 102 17.35 -2.49 4.56
CA GLU A 102 18.63 -1.96 4.10
C GLU A 102 18.45 -0.79 3.12
N GLN A 103 17.56 -0.93 2.13
CA GLN A 103 17.25 0.15 1.18
C GLN A 103 16.72 1.41 1.89
N LEU A 104 15.76 1.25 2.80
CA LEU A 104 15.17 2.36 3.55
C LEU A 104 16.23 3.08 4.41
N SER A 105 17.20 2.34 4.96
CA SER A 105 18.31 2.94 5.71
C SER A 105 19.24 3.78 4.82
N ASN A 106 19.53 3.29 3.61
CA ASN A 106 20.41 3.94 2.65
C ASN A 106 19.81 5.20 2.01
N GLU A 107 18.50 5.22 1.75
CA GLU A 107 17.79 6.40 1.25
C GLU A 107 17.97 7.60 2.20
N THR A 108 17.89 7.38 3.51
CA THR A 108 18.16 8.43 4.52
C THR A 108 19.59 8.96 4.46
N GLY A 109 20.56 8.08 4.23
CA GLY A 109 21.97 8.45 4.13
C GLY A 109 22.30 9.26 2.88
N LEU A 110 21.62 8.99 1.75
CA LEU A 110 21.79 9.71 0.49
C LEU A 110 21.19 11.12 0.55
N PHE A 111 19.94 11.26 1.03
CA PHE A 111 19.33 12.59 1.19
C PHE A 111 20.05 13.43 2.24
N GLY A 112 20.52 12.82 3.34
CA GLY A 112 21.32 13.54 4.35
C GLY A 112 22.67 14.06 3.84
N LYS A 113 23.23 13.47 2.78
CA LYS A 113 24.46 13.94 2.12
C LYS A 113 24.19 15.03 1.08
N LEU A 114 23.07 14.97 0.38
CA LEU A 114 22.70 15.94 -0.66
C LEU A 114 22.20 17.29 -0.10
N PHE A 115 21.61 17.30 1.09
CA PHE A 115 21.10 18.53 1.73
C PHE A 115 22.08 19.17 2.73
N LYS A 116 23.35 18.74 2.75
CA LYS A 116 24.42 19.27 3.61
C LYS A 116 25.52 20.02 2.86
N SER A 117 25.34 20.31 1.56
CA SER A 117 26.24 21.18 0.77
C SER A 117 25.71 22.60 0.70
#